data_AF-A0A842QUV5-F1
#
_entry.id   AF-A0A842QUV5-F1
#
_cell.length_a   1.000
_cell.length_b   1.000
_cell.length_c   1.000
_cell.angle_alpha   90.00
_cell.angle_beta   90.00
_cell.angle_gamma   90.00
#
_symmetry.space_group_name_H-M   'P 1'
#
loop_
_entity.id
_entity.type
_entity.pdbx_description
1 polymer ?
#
loop_
_entity_poly.entity_id
_entity_poly.type
_entity_poly.pdbx_seq_one_letter_code
_entity_poly.pdbx_strand_id
1 'polypeptide(L)'
;MRYKKHINEQEGRYELQIEALHRNAAELAQTENIAQVADVVLNTVDRIFGFSAATFGIIKEGKIHFIKSLGVSNEKIKPLPLDGSGITVRAVNSKTTQLVCDTSLDPMYISRYAEARSKIHRSELDVPVIVY
;
A
#
# COMPACT_ATOMS: atom_id res chain seq x y z
N MET A 1 -36.99 -3.89 -10.22
CA MET A 1 -35.86 -3.67 -11.16
C MET A 1 -34.58 -3.16 -10.51
N ARG A 2 -34.63 -2.31 -9.47
CA ARG A 2 -33.42 -1.78 -8.78
C ARG A 2 -32.58 -2.86 -8.07
N TYR A 3 -33.21 -3.92 -7.54
CA TYR A 3 -32.54 -4.99 -6.79
C TYR A 3 -31.68 -5.93 -7.66
N LYS A 4 -32.19 -6.35 -8.83
CA LYS A 4 -31.43 -7.17 -9.80
C LYS A 4 -30.22 -6.43 -10.39
N LYS A 5 -30.34 -5.10 -10.56
CA LYS A 5 -29.24 -4.27 -11.08
C LYS A 5 -28.06 -4.24 -10.11
N HIS A 6 -28.32 -4.08 -8.81
CA HIS A 6 -27.27 -4.09 -7.78
C HIS A 6 -26.59 -5.46 -7.63
N ILE A 7 -27.32 -6.57 -7.79
CA ILE A 7 -26.72 -7.92 -7.76
C ILE A 7 -25.77 -8.10 -8.94
N ASN A 8 -26.18 -7.78 -10.17
CA ASN A 8 -25.32 -7.87 -11.35
C ASN A 8 -24.09 -6.95 -11.27
N GLU A 9 -24.23 -5.76 -10.68
CA GLU A 9 -23.10 -4.83 -10.46
C GLU A 9 -22.11 -5.36 -9.42
N GLN A 10 -22.58 -6.05 -8.38
CA GLN A 10 -21.73 -6.69 -7.37
C GLN A 10 -21.03 -7.93 -7.94
N GLU A 11 -21.75 -8.79 -8.66
CA GLU A 11 -21.20 -9.98 -9.33
C GLU A 11 -20.09 -9.58 -10.33
N GLY A 12 -20.35 -8.58 -11.18
CA GLY A 12 -19.33 -8.07 -12.10
C GLY A 12 -18.11 -7.49 -11.40
N ARG A 13 -18.27 -6.86 -10.23
CA ARG A 13 -17.14 -6.38 -9.41
C ARG A 13 -16.32 -7.52 -8.82
N TYR A 14 -16.97 -8.57 -8.31
CA TYR A 14 -16.27 -9.73 -7.77
C TYR A 14 -15.49 -10.47 -8.86
N GLU A 15 -16.07 -10.62 -10.05
CA GLU A 15 -15.40 -11.27 -11.17
C GLU A 15 -14.15 -10.48 -11.61
N LEU A 16 -14.25 -9.15 -11.71
CA LEU A 16 -13.09 -8.29 -11.97
C LEU A 16 -12.01 -8.39 -10.89
N GLN A 17 -12.39 -8.49 -9.61
CA GLN A 17 -11.44 -8.66 -8.51
C GLN A 17 -10.74 -10.02 -8.58
N ILE A 18 -11.47 -11.10 -8.83
CA ILE A 18 -10.92 -12.45 -8.98
C ILE A 18 -9.96 -12.51 -10.16
N GLU A 19 -10.34 -11.96 -11.31
CA GLU A 19 -9.43 -11.88 -12.46
C GLU A 19 -8.18 -11.06 -12.16
N ALA A 20 -8.32 -9.92 -11.48
CA ALA A 20 -7.18 -9.09 -11.11
C ALA A 20 -6.24 -9.81 -10.14
N LEU A 21 -6.78 -10.58 -9.19
CA LEU A 21 -6.01 -11.43 -8.28
C LEU A 21 -5.30 -12.57 -9.02
N HIS A 22 -6.00 -13.26 -9.92
CA HIS A 22 -5.40 -14.33 -10.72
C HIS A 22 -4.27 -13.78 -11.61
N ARG A 23 -4.48 -12.66 -12.30
CA ARG A 23 -3.44 -12.02 -13.12
C ARG A 23 -2.24 -11.62 -12.27
N ASN A 24 -2.48 -11.00 -11.12
CA ASN A 24 -1.42 -10.62 -10.17
C ASN A 24 -0.61 -11.85 -9.72
N ALA A 25 -1.26 -12.95 -9.36
CA ALA A 25 -0.55 -14.18 -8.97
C ALA A 25 0.34 -14.73 -10.10
N ALA A 26 -0.15 -14.70 -11.35
CA ALA A 26 0.62 -15.14 -12.51
C ALA A 26 1.80 -14.21 -12.83
N GLU A 27 1.62 -12.89 -12.67
CA GLU A 27 2.68 -11.89 -12.84
C GLU A 27 3.76 -12.04 -11.76
N LEU A 28 3.35 -12.18 -10.48
CA LEU A 28 4.28 -12.40 -9.36
C LEU A 28 5.13 -13.66 -9.54
N ALA A 29 4.54 -14.75 -10.04
CA ALA A 29 5.26 -16.01 -10.28
C ALA A 29 6.39 -15.89 -11.31
N GLN A 30 6.35 -14.86 -12.17
CA GLN A 30 7.37 -14.60 -13.18
C GLN A 30 8.41 -13.57 -12.73
N THR A 31 8.27 -13.01 -11.52
CA THR A 31 9.23 -12.02 -11.01
C THR A 31 10.53 -12.68 -10.56
N GLU A 32 11.65 -12.05 -10.89
CA GLU A 32 12.99 -12.56 -10.58
C GLU A 32 13.63 -11.85 -9.38
N ASN A 33 13.09 -10.69 -8.99
CA ASN A 33 13.64 -9.89 -7.92
C ASN A 33 12.58 -9.01 -7.24
N ILE A 34 12.92 -8.52 -6.05
CA ILE A 34 12.01 -7.75 -5.20
C ILE A 34 11.55 -6.42 -5.83
N ALA A 35 12.33 -5.84 -6.73
CA ALA A 35 11.94 -4.61 -7.40
C ALA A 35 10.79 -4.88 -8.39
N GLN A 36 10.83 -6.00 -9.12
CA GLN A 36 9.73 -6.43 -9.98
C GLN A 36 8.49 -6.81 -9.17
N VAL A 37 8.66 -7.49 -8.02
CA VAL A 37 7.55 -7.75 -7.09
C VAL A 37 6.87 -6.44 -6.67
N ALA A 38 7.65 -5.44 -6.29
CA ALA A 38 7.13 -4.14 -5.90
C ALA A 38 6.36 -3.45 -7.04
N ASP A 39 6.84 -3.53 -8.27
CA ASP A 39 6.14 -2.98 -9.45
C ASP A 39 4.79 -3.68 -9.68
N VAL A 40 4.73 -5.01 -9.65
CA VAL A 40 3.49 -5.78 -9.82
C VAL A 40 2.47 -5.46 -8.72
N VAL A 41 2.92 -5.37 -7.46
CA VAL A 41 2.06 -5.05 -6.32
C VAL A 41 1.49 -3.64 -6.44
N LEU A 42 2.33 -2.63 -6.72
CA LEU A 42 1.87 -1.24 -6.82
C LEU A 42 0.91 -1.04 -7.99
N ASN A 43 1.16 -1.67 -9.15
CA ASN A 43 0.25 -1.66 -10.29
C ASN A 43 -1.09 -2.32 -9.95
N THR A 44 -1.08 -3.41 -9.18
CA THR A 44 -2.32 -4.04 -8.73
C THR A 44 -3.09 -3.17 -7.75
N VAL A 45 -2.39 -2.51 -6.81
CA VAL A 45 -3.01 -1.59 -5.86
C VAL A 45 -3.68 -0.42 -6.59
N ASP A 46 -3.02 0.17 -7.59
CA ASP A 46 -3.61 1.21 -8.45
C ASP A 46 -4.89 0.71 -9.12
N ARG A 47 -4.82 -0.45 -9.80
CA ARG A 47 -5.93 -1.02 -10.56
C ARG A 47 -7.14 -1.40 -9.70
N ILE A 48 -6.91 -1.98 -8.50
CA ILE A 48 -7.99 -2.51 -7.65
C ILE A 48 -8.55 -1.44 -6.71
N PHE A 49 -7.68 -0.67 -6.06
CA PHE A 49 -8.09 0.26 -5.00
C PHE A 49 -8.18 1.70 -5.49
N GLY A 50 -7.61 2.04 -6.65
CA GLY A 50 -7.62 3.40 -7.19
C GLY A 50 -6.86 4.40 -6.31
N PHE A 51 -5.88 3.94 -5.54
CA PHE A 51 -5.10 4.81 -4.66
C PHE A 51 -4.19 5.72 -5.46
N SER A 52 -4.27 7.03 -5.17
CA SER A 52 -3.47 8.07 -5.84
C SER A 52 -2.01 8.10 -5.40
N ALA A 53 -1.65 7.39 -4.33
CA ALA A 53 -0.31 7.30 -3.82
C ALA A 53 -0.09 5.97 -3.07
N ALA A 54 1.04 5.31 -3.31
CA ALA A 54 1.47 4.13 -2.56
C ALA A 54 2.99 4.00 -2.57
N THR A 55 3.54 3.24 -1.61
CA THR A 55 4.98 2.94 -1.56
C THR A 55 5.20 1.49 -1.17
N PHE A 56 6.30 0.90 -1.66
CA PHE A 56 6.71 -0.46 -1.29
C PHE A 56 8.05 -0.41 -0.57
N GLY A 57 8.08 -0.94 0.65
CA GLY A 57 9.25 -0.90 1.52
C GLY A 57 9.82 -2.30 1.81
N ILE A 58 11.15 -2.38 1.93
CA ILE A 58 11.86 -3.56 2.44
C ILE A 58 12.61 -3.22 3.72
N ILE A 59 12.75 -4.20 4.61
CA ILE A 59 13.53 -4.02 5.84
C ILE A 59 14.99 -4.35 5.55
N LYS A 60 15.89 -3.40 5.86
CA LYS A 60 17.34 -3.59 5.81
C LYS A 60 17.97 -2.80 6.96
N GLU A 61 18.91 -3.42 7.69
CA GLU A 61 19.68 -2.74 8.76
C GLU A 61 18.79 -2.03 9.81
N GLY A 62 17.69 -2.65 10.21
CA GLY A 62 16.76 -2.09 11.20
C GLY A 62 15.95 -0.90 10.70
N LYS A 63 15.85 -0.70 9.38
CA LYS A 63 15.11 0.40 8.76
C LYS A 63 14.26 -0.09 7.59
N ILE A 64 13.16 0.61 7.33
CA ILE A 64 12.32 0.43 6.16
C ILE A 64 12.87 1.31 5.04
N HIS A 65 13.33 0.68 3.97
CA HIS A 65 13.79 1.32 2.73
C HIS A 65 12.70 1.22 1.67
N PHE A 66 12.18 2.36 1.22
CA PHE A 66 11.18 2.41 0.16
C PHE A 66 11.88 2.28 -1.20
N ILE A 67 11.60 1.17 -1.89
CA ILE A 67 12.30 0.82 -3.14
C ILE A 67 11.49 1.19 -4.38
N LYS A 68 10.17 1.38 -4.25
CA LYS A 68 9.27 1.83 -5.31
C LYS A 68 8.13 2.67 -4.73
N SER A 69 7.55 3.50 -5.58
CA SER A 69 6.41 4.35 -5.26
C SER A 69 5.47 4.48 -6.46
N LEU A 70 4.21 4.80 -6.18
CA LEU A 70 3.17 5.16 -7.13
C LEU A 70 2.67 6.57 -6.75
N GLY A 71 2.58 7.49 -7.72
CA GLY A 71 1.98 8.83 -7.49
C GLY A 71 2.75 9.76 -6.55
N VAL A 72 3.92 9.33 -6.05
CA VAL A 72 4.78 10.10 -5.15
C VAL A 72 6.23 10.06 -5.63
N SER A 73 6.89 11.22 -5.70
CA SER A 73 8.28 11.30 -6.16
C SER A 73 9.22 10.51 -5.24
N ASN A 74 10.05 9.66 -5.84
CA ASN A 74 11.03 8.83 -5.14
C ASN A 74 12.17 9.64 -4.50
N GLU A 75 12.40 10.88 -4.94
CA GLU A 75 13.65 11.59 -4.66
C GLU A 75 13.88 12.00 -3.20
N LYS A 76 12.95 11.75 -2.26
CA LYS A 76 13.06 12.30 -0.90
C LYS A 76 12.59 11.38 0.24
N ILE A 77 12.32 10.10 -0.04
CA ILE A 77 11.81 9.20 1.00
C ILE A 77 12.99 8.59 1.78
N LYS A 78 13.37 9.23 2.90
CA LYS A 78 14.40 8.71 3.82
C LYS A 78 14.01 7.31 4.35
N PRO A 79 14.95 6.43 4.70
CA PRO A 79 14.60 5.20 5.42
C PRO A 79 13.90 5.52 6.75
N LEU A 80 12.91 4.71 7.15
CA LEU A 80 12.25 4.83 8.46
C LEU A 80 12.88 3.85 9.45
N PRO A 81 13.39 4.30 10.60
CA PRO A 81 13.96 3.40 11.59
C PRO A 81 12.85 2.63 12.34
N LEU A 82 13.07 1.34 12.61
CA LEU A 82 12.06 0.46 13.22
C LEU A 82 11.79 0.76 14.70
N ASP A 83 12.71 1.45 15.38
CA ASP A 83 12.52 2.00 16.72
C ASP A 83 11.88 3.41 16.69
N GLY A 84 11.57 3.92 15.50
CA GLY A 84 10.93 5.22 15.30
C GLY A 84 9.41 5.20 15.44
N SER A 85 8.83 6.37 15.18
CA SER A 85 7.38 6.55 15.09
C SER A 85 6.89 6.40 13.64
N GLY A 86 5.58 6.25 13.45
CA GLY A 86 4.95 6.08 12.14
C GLY A 86 3.97 4.91 12.11
N ILE A 87 2.87 5.06 11.37
CA ILE A 87 1.88 3.99 11.15
C ILE A 87 2.55 2.80 10.45
N THR A 88 3.40 3.04 9.45
CA THR A 88 4.13 1.98 8.74
C THR A 88 5.08 1.21 9.66
N VAL A 89 5.81 1.91 10.54
CA VAL A 89 6.69 1.27 11.52
C VAL A 89 5.86 0.43 12.51
N ARG A 90 4.71 0.96 12.96
CA ARG A 90 3.77 0.23 13.81
C ARG A 90 3.23 -1.03 13.12
N ALA A 91 2.91 -0.97 11.83
CA ALA A 91 2.45 -2.12 11.05
C ALA A 91 3.50 -3.22 10.98
N VAL A 92 4.75 -2.86 10.70
CA VAL A 92 5.89 -3.78 10.67
C VAL A 92 6.12 -4.43 12.03
N ASN A 93 6.21 -3.63 13.10
CA ASN A 93 6.53 -4.14 14.44
C ASN A 93 5.40 -5.02 15.01
N SER A 94 4.15 -4.65 14.76
CA SER A 94 2.99 -5.42 15.21
C SER A 94 2.65 -6.60 14.29
N LYS A 95 3.28 -6.70 13.12
CA LYS A 95 2.97 -7.70 12.07
C LYS A 95 1.49 -7.74 11.71
N THR A 96 0.79 -6.62 11.87
CA THR A 96 -0.66 -6.51 11.68
C THR A 96 -0.96 -5.34 10.74
N THR A 97 -1.84 -5.58 9.77
CA THR A 97 -2.35 -4.54 8.88
C THR A 97 -2.92 -3.37 9.66
N GLN A 98 -2.51 -2.15 9.32
CA GLN A 98 -3.01 -0.91 9.90
C GLN A 98 -3.92 -0.24 8.87
N LEU A 99 -5.20 -0.08 9.20
CA LEU A 99 -6.14 0.73 8.42
C LEU A 99 -6.50 1.97 9.24
N VAL A 100 -6.00 3.14 8.83
CA VAL A 100 -6.28 4.41 9.48
C VAL A 100 -7.10 5.29 8.53
N CYS A 101 -8.37 5.49 8.88
CA CYS A 101 -9.32 6.23 8.05
C CYS A 101 -9.17 7.75 8.15
N ASP A 102 -8.65 8.27 9.27
CA ASP A 102 -8.28 9.68 9.44
C ASP A 102 -6.94 9.79 10.16
N THR A 103 -5.90 10.13 9.41
CA THR A 103 -4.53 10.26 9.92
C THR A 103 -4.35 11.43 10.90
N SER A 104 -5.26 12.41 10.91
CA SER A 104 -5.20 13.53 11.86
C SER A 104 -5.56 13.13 13.29
N LEU A 105 -6.19 11.96 13.45
CA LEU A 105 -6.56 11.39 14.74
C LEU A 105 -5.51 10.41 15.28
N ASP A 106 -4.53 10.01 14.46
CA ASP A 106 -3.50 9.06 14.86
C ASP A 106 -2.25 9.81 15.36
N PRO A 107 -1.91 9.71 16.66
CA PRO A 107 -0.77 10.43 17.22
C PRO A 107 0.58 9.95 16.68
N MET A 108 0.62 8.77 16.07
CA MET A 108 1.83 8.21 15.47
C MET A 108 1.94 8.53 13.98
N TYR A 109 0.98 9.23 13.38
CA TYR A 109 1.06 9.61 11.99
C TYR A 109 2.19 10.60 11.76
N ILE A 110 3.06 10.27 10.80
CA ILE A 110 4.14 11.14 10.36
C ILE A 110 3.92 11.45 8.89
N SER A 111 3.52 12.68 8.60
CA SER A 111 3.49 13.12 7.21
C SER A 111 4.90 13.38 6.71
N ARG A 112 5.33 12.58 5.74
CA ARG A 112 6.59 12.79 5.00
C ARG A 112 6.56 14.04 4.12
N TYR A 113 5.37 14.62 3.95
CA TYR A 113 5.09 15.81 3.16
C TYR A 113 4.65 16.99 4.04
N ALA A 114 4.93 16.97 5.35
CA ALA A 114 4.40 17.93 6.32
C ALA A 114 4.60 19.41 5.96
N GLU A 115 5.60 19.74 5.14
CA GLU A 115 5.83 21.09 4.62
C GLU A 115 4.73 21.59 3.66
N ALA A 116 3.97 20.69 3.03
CA ALA A 116 2.86 21.00 2.14
C ALA A 116 1.58 20.30 2.59
N ARG A 117 0.67 21.05 3.24
CA ARG A 117 -0.63 20.51 3.73
C ARG A 117 -1.47 19.86 2.62
N SER A 118 -1.36 20.30 1.37
CA SER A 118 -2.04 19.72 0.21
C SER A 118 -1.55 18.31 -0.17
N LYS A 119 -0.46 17.84 0.45
CA LYS A 119 0.16 16.53 0.22
C LYS A 119 0.06 15.61 1.44
N ILE A 120 -0.68 16.01 2.47
CA ILE A 120 -0.95 15.16 3.64
C ILE A 120 -1.98 14.11 3.25
N HIS A 121 -1.60 12.82 3.33
CA HIS A 121 -2.54 11.72 3.17
C HIS A 121 -3.56 11.76 4.30
N ARG A 122 -4.85 11.70 3.97
CA ARG A 122 -5.97 11.76 4.91
C ARG A 122 -6.30 10.39 5.51
N SER A 123 -5.93 9.32 4.83
CA SER A 123 -6.04 7.94 5.26
C SER A 123 -4.77 7.19 4.88
N GLU A 124 -4.48 6.10 5.57
CA GLU A 124 -3.32 5.25 5.35
C GLU A 124 -3.69 3.78 5.53
N LEU A 125 -3.23 2.93 4.63
CA LEU A 125 -3.35 1.48 4.70
C LEU A 125 -1.95 0.87 4.58
N ASP A 126 -1.46 0.32 5.68
CA ASP A 126 -0.17 -0.37 5.71
C ASP A 126 -0.37 -1.86 5.91
N VAL A 127 0.13 -2.65 4.97
CA VAL A 127 0.02 -4.11 4.96
C VAL A 127 1.43 -4.71 5.11
N PRO A 128 1.80 -5.28 6.28
CA PRO A 128 3.10 -5.93 6.43
C PRO A 128 3.13 -7.26 5.67
N VAL A 129 4.14 -7.44 4.83
CA VAL A 129 4.41 -8.73 4.16
C VAL A 129 5.37 -9.54 5.02
N ILE A 130 4.93 -10.70 5.49
CA ILE A 130 5.71 -11.59 6.35
C ILE A 130 6.21 -12.76 5.51
N VAL A 131 7.52 -12.95 5.48
CA VAL A 131 8.19 -14.09 4.85
C VAL A 131 8.66 -15.03 5.96
N TYR A 132 8.37 -16.32 5.83
CA TYR A 132 8.77 -17.38 6.77
C TYR A 132 9.88 -18.25 6.19
#